data_AF-A0A7Y5B4H8-F1
#
_entry.id   AF-A0A7Y5B4H8-F1
#
_cell.length_a   1.000
_cell.length_b   1.000
_cell.length_c   1.000
_cell.angle_alpha   90.00
_cell.angle_beta   90.00
_cell.angle_gamma   90.00
#
_symmetry.space_group_name_H-M   'P 1'
#
loop_
_entity.id
_entity.type
_entity.pdbx_description
1 polymer ?
#
loop_
_entity_poly.entity_id
_entity_poly.type
_entity_poly.pdbx_seq_one_letter_code
_entity_poly.pdbx_strand_id
1 'polypeptide(L)'
;MLRAFFAISLCFSLLAVQAQDLSGLLSGDRYPVSMKLKDLTSEWKRVKLTLVGSGDGQGDLMKQLMPMMMLGSTMSSEPGGGESGAEAMMGMAFLNQMFGGGDKGDAAYTKGETLQIAGQTFLVTYRIKSESKDFMTLMMESMASGDEPDPSTLFGGGANADSELDLSLVNIASIARLEGIAKFDLEKELESLNKSGSSMFDMFKDMAEGMEGEATIGNEVRAEPVPLLNMSRYVYDSINEDAELRRAGVYVAQSGTKVILTGRVANASQKAKAERMARKALDEMGSNYTIENTIEVKRRR
;
A
#
# COMPACT_ATOMS: atom_id res chain seq x y z
N MET A 1 -46.25 -4.65 56.99
CA MET A 1 -45.48 -5.73 56.34
C MET A 1 -44.42 -5.11 55.44
N LEU A 2 -43.25 -5.73 55.46
CA LEU A 2 -41.90 -5.17 55.29
C LEU A 2 -41.56 -4.71 53.85
N ARG A 3 -40.99 -3.51 53.69
CA ARG A 3 -40.36 -3.03 52.46
C ARG A 3 -38.87 -3.38 52.51
N ALA A 4 -38.43 -4.32 51.68
CA ALA A 4 -37.02 -4.66 51.54
C ALA A 4 -36.37 -3.78 50.45
N PHE A 5 -35.57 -2.81 50.87
CA PHE A 5 -34.67 -2.06 49.99
C PHE A 5 -33.38 -2.88 49.81
N PHE A 6 -33.19 -3.43 48.60
CA PHE A 6 -31.95 -4.09 48.19
C PHE A 6 -30.93 -3.00 47.80
N ALA A 7 -30.04 -2.65 48.73
CA ALA A 7 -28.91 -1.78 48.45
C ALA A 7 -27.84 -2.59 47.72
N ILE A 8 -27.81 -2.49 46.39
CA ILE A 8 -26.72 -3.00 45.55
C ILE A 8 -25.51 -2.10 45.79
N SER A 9 -24.64 -2.53 46.71
CA SER A 9 -23.33 -1.94 46.93
C SER A 9 -22.45 -2.28 45.72
N LEU A 10 -22.43 -1.38 44.73
CA LEU A 10 -21.49 -1.41 43.62
C LEU A 10 -20.09 -1.15 44.19
N CYS A 11 -19.38 -2.21 44.56
CA CYS A 11 -17.95 -2.13 44.84
C CYS A 11 -17.24 -1.79 43.52
N PHE A 12 -17.09 -0.49 43.25
CA PHE A 12 -16.16 0.03 42.26
C PHE A 12 -14.75 -0.28 42.78
N SER A 13 -14.24 -1.47 42.45
CA SER A 13 -12.83 -1.79 42.60
C SER A 13 -12.07 -0.82 41.70
N LEU A 14 -11.64 0.32 42.27
CA LEU A 14 -10.62 1.15 41.69
C LEU A 14 -9.40 0.24 41.53
N LEU A 15 -9.21 -0.30 40.33
CA LEU A 15 -7.93 -0.84 39.91
C LEU A 15 -6.98 0.34 40.03
N ALA A 16 -6.17 0.33 41.10
CA ALA A 16 -4.99 1.16 41.19
C ALA A 16 -4.12 0.77 40.02
N VAL A 17 -4.30 1.48 38.90
CA VAL A 17 -3.39 1.49 37.78
C VAL A 17 -2.11 2.08 38.37
N GLN A 18 -1.22 1.22 38.84
CA GLN A 18 0.14 1.62 39.10
C GLN A 18 0.70 2.05 37.75
N ALA A 19 1.02 3.34 37.65
CA ALA A 19 1.83 3.85 36.55
C ALA A 19 3.09 2.99 36.52
N GLN A 20 3.16 2.08 35.54
CA GLN A 20 4.35 1.28 35.38
C GLN A 20 5.45 2.21 34.91
N ASP A 21 6.59 2.13 35.58
CA ASP A 21 7.74 2.95 35.25
C ASP A 21 8.30 2.50 33.90
N LEU A 22 8.51 3.47 33.00
CA LEU A 22 9.15 3.29 31.70
C LEU A 22 10.50 2.56 31.87
N SER A 23 11.17 2.74 33.01
CA SER A 23 12.40 2.04 33.38
C SER A 23 12.28 0.51 33.27
N GLY A 24 11.17 -0.09 33.71
CA GLY A 24 10.96 -1.55 33.64
C GLY A 24 10.64 -2.06 32.24
N LEU A 25 10.19 -1.19 31.33
CA LEU A 25 10.07 -1.50 29.92
C LEU A 25 11.44 -1.48 29.23
N LEU A 26 12.24 -0.46 29.54
CA LEU A 26 13.57 -0.27 28.96
C LEU A 26 14.61 -1.28 29.47
N SER A 27 14.42 -1.84 30.67
CA SER A 27 15.30 -2.88 31.20
C SER A 27 15.16 -4.22 30.47
N GLY A 28 14.03 -4.43 29.78
CA GLY A 28 13.71 -5.69 29.12
C GLY A 28 13.28 -6.83 30.06
N ASP A 29 13.16 -6.57 31.37
CA ASP A 29 12.89 -7.62 32.38
C ASP A 29 11.50 -8.26 32.20
N ARG A 30 10.52 -7.44 31.81
CA ARG A 30 9.13 -7.87 31.61
C ARG A 30 8.80 -8.16 30.15
N TYR A 31 9.30 -7.31 29.27
CA TYR A 31 9.08 -7.39 27.83
C TYR A 31 10.45 -7.36 27.16
N PRO A 32 10.93 -8.49 26.62
CA PRO A 32 12.19 -8.52 25.88
C PRO A 32 12.19 -7.44 24.79
N VAL A 33 13.27 -6.66 24.68
CA VAL A 33 13.34 -5.61 23.65
C VAL A 33 13.34 -6.21 22.25
N SER A 34 13.91 -7.41 22.10
CA SER A 34 13.90 -8.20 20.87
C SER A 34 13.69 -9.67 21.18
N MET A 35 13.07 -10.41 20.27
CA MET A 35 12.88 -11.86 20.34
C MET A 35 12.82 -12.48 18.95
N LYS A 36 12.94 -13.80 18.81
CA LYS A 36 12.84 -14.44 17.49
C LYS A 36 11.41 -14.81 17.13
N LEU A 37 11.12 -14.88 15.84
CA LEU A 37 9.80 -15.30 15.34
C LEU A 37 9.39 -16.68 15.86
N LYS A 38 10.33 -17.64 15.93
CA LYS A 38 10.08 -18.98 16.48
C LYS A 38 9.82 -19.03 17.98
N ASP A 39 10.15 -17.97 18.72
CA ASP A 39 9.93 -17.89 20.17
C ASP A 39 8.48 -17.48 20.48
N LEU A 40 7.70 -17.08 19.47
CA LEU A 40 6.27 -16.84 19.61
C LEU A 40 5.51 -18.16 19.80
N THR A 41 4.62 -18.17 20.79
CA THR A 41 3.75 -19.30 21.14
C THR A 41 2.31 -19.10 20.64
N SER A 42 1.45 -20.11 20.81
CA SER A 42 0.03 -20.04 20.43
C SER A 42 -0.82 -19.03 21.23
N GLU A 43 -0.26 -18.43 22.29
CA GLU A 43 -0.86 -17.32 23.03
C GLU A 43 -0.81 -16.01 22.24
N TRP A 44 0.16 -15.89 21.33
CA TRP A 44 0.32 -14.71 20.50
C TRP A 44 -0.72 -14.68 19.40
N LYS A 45 -1.17 -13.46 19.10
CA LYS A 45 -2.08 -13.19 17.99
C LYS A 45 -1.37 -12.31 16.99
N ARG A 46 -1.45 -12.70 15.73
CA ARG A 46 -1.16 -11.81 14.61
C ARG A 46 -2.33 -10.83 14.47
N VAL A 47 -2.02 -9.56 14.37
CA VAL A 47 -2.99 -8.48 14.13
C VAL A 47 -2.43 -7.55 13.07
N LYS A 48 -3.31 -7.02 12.22
CA LYS A 48 -3.00 -5.91 11.32
C LYS A 48 -3.53 -4.63 11.94
N LEU A 49 -2.65 -3.64 12.11
CA LEU A 49 -2.98 -2.37 12.75
C LEU A 49 -2.97 -1.25 11.72
N THR A 50 -4.11 -0.60 11.51
CA THR A 50 -4.17 0.65 10.76
C THR A 50 -4.21 1.80 11.76
N LEU A 51 -3.23 2.69 11.73
CA LEU A 51 -3.17 3.83 12.65
C LEU A 51 -3.76 5.10 12.01
N VAL A 52 -4.38 5.94 12.84
CA VAL A 52 -4.91 7.26 12.48
C VAL A 52 -3.75 8.17 12.08
N GLY A 53 -3.78 8.70 10.85
CA GLY A 53 -2.70 9.52 10.31
C GLY A 53 -1.55 8.72 9.70
N SER A 54 -1.52 7.40 9.87
CA SER A 54 -0.68 6.49 9.07
C SER A 54 -1.36 6.08 7.77
N GLY A 55 -2.35 6.86 7.30
CA GLY A 55 -2.79 6.77 5.91
C GLY A 55 -1.58 7.12 5.06
N ASP A 56 -0.91 6.07 4.58
CA ASP A 56 0.12 5.96 3.56
C ASP A 56 0.98 7.22 3.39
N GLY A 57 2.30 7.12 3.56
CA GLY A 57 3.30 8.21 3.47
C GLY A 57 3.26 9.13 2.23
N GLN A 58 2.29 8.95 1.34
CA GLN A 58 1.77 9.86 0.33
C GLN A 58 1.68 11.33 0.78
N GLY A 59 1.26 11.61 2.03
CA GLY A 59 1.08 12.98 2.51
C GLY A 59 2.38 13.75 2.81
N ASP A 60 3.45 13.05 3.20
CA ASP A 60 4.73 13.67 3.61
C ASP A 60 5.80 13.54 2.53
N LEU A 61 5.84 12.41 1.81
CA LEU A 61 6.71 12.24 0.65
C LEU A 61 6.38 13.28 -0.43
N MET A 62 5.10 13.55 -0.71
CA MET A 62 4.70 14.53 -1.73
C MET A 62 5.07 15.97 -1.33
N LYS A 63 5.10 16.29 -0.02
CA LYS A 63 5.59 17.58 0.48
C LYS A 63 7.10 17.73 0.37
N GLN A 64 7.84 16.63 0.51
CA GLN A 64 9.30 16.62 0.40
C GLN A 64 9.77 16.60 -1.07
N LEU A 65 8.97 15.98 -1.97
CA LEU A 65 9.28 15.90 -3.40
C LEU A 65 8.99 17.21 -4.15
N MET A 66 7.97 17.98 -3.73
CA MET A 66 7.57 19.23 -4.40
C MET A 66 8.72 20.25 -4.58
N PRO A 67 9.52 20.58 -3.54
CA PRO A 67 10.63 21.50 -3.68
C PRO A 67 11.70 21.00 -4.65
N MET A 68 11.92 19.69 -4.72
CA MET A 68 12.96 19.08 -5.54
C MET A 68 12.58 19.11 -7.04
N MET A 69 11.30 18.88 -7.37
CA MET A 69 10.79 19.02 -8.74
C MET A 69 10.85 20.47 -9.27
N MET A 70 10.63 21.46 -8.40
CA MET A 70 10.77 22.87 -8.74
C MET A 70 12.23 23.28 -9.00
N LEU A 71 13.19 22.63 -8.34
CA LEU A 71 14.62 22.90 -8.53
C LEU A 71 15.17 22.27 -9.83
N GLY A 72 14.71 21.05 -10.18
CA GLY A 72 15.12 20.38 -11.43
C GLY A 72 14.62 21.09 -12.69
N SER A 73 13.38 21.59 -12.67
CA SER A 73 12.78 22.30 -13.80
C SER A 73 13.37 23.70 -14.06
N THR A 74 14.12 24.26 -13.11
CA THR A 74 14.76 25.58 -13.25
C THR A 74 16.24 25.51 -13.63
N MET A 75 16.87 24.33 -13.59
CA MET A 75 18.29 24.15 -13.95
C MET A 75 18.54 23.50 -15.32
N SER A 76 17.55 22.84 -15.95
CA SER A 76 17.69 22.27 -17.29
C SER A 76 17.16 23.22 -18.38
N SER A 77 17.77 24.39 -18.50
CA SER A 77 17.59 25.25 -19.67
C SER A 77 18.59 24.87 -20.76
N GLU A 78 18.50 23.63 -21.25
CA GLU A 78 19.10 23.24 -22.53
C GLU A 78 18.00 22.61 -23.39
N PRO A 79 17.65 23.21 -24.55
CA PRO A 79 16.49 22.80 -25.34
C PRO A 79 16.87 21.64 -26.26
N GLY A 80 16.71 20.41 -25.78
CA GLY A 80 16.72 19.23 -26.64
C GLY A 80 17.01 17.92 -25.92
N GLY A 81 15.97 17.20 -25.47
CA GLY A 81 16.09 15.77 -25.13
C GLY A 81 15.85 15.36 -23.67
N GLY A 82 14.97 16.03 -22.92
CA GLY A 82 14.81 15.80 -21.47
C GLY A 82 13.43 15.36 -20.95
N GLU A 83 12.54 14.79 -21.78
CA GLU A 83 11.21 14.34 -21.32
C GLU A 83 11.26 13.07 -20.44
N SER A 84 12.37 12.30 -20.47
CA SER A 84 12.48 11.00 -19.81
C SER A 84 12.67 11.06 -18.28
N GLY A 85 13.26 12.13 -17.73
CA GLY A 85 13.62 12.18 -16.31
C GLY A 85 12.43 12.36 -15.36
N ALA A 86 11.50 13.25 -15.72
CA ALA A 86 10.30 13.52 -14.91
C ALA A 86 9.28 12.38 -15.01
N GLU A 87 9.14 11.76 -16.19
CA GLU A 87 8.30 10.56 -16.38
C GLU A 87 8.87 9.34 -15.66
N ALA A 88 10.19 9.13 -15.69
CA ALA A 88 10.83 8.06 -14.93
C ALA A 88 10.67 8.25 -13.41
N MET A 89 10.78 9.48 -12.90
CA MET A 89 10.54 9.78 -11.48
C MET A 89 9.09 9.60 -11.06
N MET A 90 8.11 10.02 -11.88
CA MET A 90 6.70 9.75 -11.60
C MET A 90 6.37 8.26 -11.70
N GLY A 91 6.95 7.55 -12.67
CA GLY A 91 6.88 6.11 -12.79
C GLY A 91 7.40 5.41 -11.54
N MET A 92 8.52 5.87 -10.99
CA MET A 92 9.11 5.32 -9.76
C MET A 92 8.38 5.72 -8.47
N ALA A 93 7.79 6.90 -8.38
CA ALA A 93 6.93 7.25 -7.25
C ALA A 93 5.66 6.38 -7.24
N PHE A 94 5.09 6.12 -8.42
CA PHE A 94 3.96 5.21 -8.58
C PHE A 94 4.35 3.75 -8.30
N LEU A 95 5.52 3.31 -8.77
CA LEU A 95 6.07 2.00 -8.44
C LEU A 95 6.31 1.90 -6.93
N ASN A 96 6.98 2.85 -6.29
CA ASN A 96 7.19 2.82 -4.85
C ASN A 96 5.86 2.84 -4.07
N GLN A 97 4.81 3.46 -4.60
CA GLN A 97 3.46 3.41 -4.00
C GLN A 97 2.81 2.03 -4.18
N MET A 98 3.02 1.37 -5.32
CA MET A 98 2.49 0.03 -5.60
C MET A 98 3.31 -1.09 -4.93
N PHE A 99 4.61 -0.88 -4.73
CA PHE A 99 5.58 -1.87 -4.28
C PHE A 99 6.05 -1.65 -2.82
N GLY A 100 6.03 -0.42 -2.32
CA GLY A 100 6.49 -0.03 -0.97
C GLY A 100 5.38 0.25 0.05
N GLY A 101 4.10 0.16 -0.34
CA GLY A 101 2.94 0.26 0.56
C GLY A 101 2.24 -1.07 0.83
N GLY A 102 2.77 -2.17 0.32
CA GLY A 102 2.15 -3.49 0.44
C GLY A 102 2.60 -4.23 1.69
N ASP A 103 1.86 -4.06 2.79
CA ASP A 103 1.49 -5.03 3.86
C ASP A 103 2.54 -5.99 4.46
N LYS A 104 3.81 -5.94 4.04
CA LYS A 104 4.88 -6.89 4.42
C LYS A 104 5.43 -6.61 5.82
N GLY A 105 5.10 -5.47 6.40
CA GLY A 105 5.50 -5.10 7.76
C GLY A 105 4.35 -4.87 8.75
N ASP A 106 3.09 -4.89 8.32
CA ASP A 106 1.95 -4.46 9.16
C ASP A 106 1.37 -5.55 10.05
N ALA A 107 1.86 -6.79 9.90
CA ALA A 107 1.61 -7.83 10.87
C ALA A 107 2.38 -7.50 12.16
N ALA A 108 1.61 -7.17 13.20
CA ALA A 108 2.11 -7.06 14.56
C ALA A 108 1.67 -8.29 15.35
N TYR A 109 2.54 -8.79 16.21
CA TYR A 109 2.26 -9.90 17.11
C TYR A 109 2.00 -9.35 18.51
N THR A 110 0.91 -9.77 19.15
CA THR A 110 0.56 -9.31 20.50
C THR A 110 -0.11 -10.40 21.34
N LYS A 111 0.12 -10.37 22.65
CA LYS A 111 -0.67 -11.12 23.64
C LYS A 111 -1.94 -10.38 24.08
N GLY A 112 -2.17 -9.16 23.58
CA GLY A 112 -3.26 -8.28 24.03
C GLY A 112 -2.95 -7.54 25.33
N GLU A 113 -1.70 -7.54 25.77
CA GLU A 113 -1.25 -6.81 26.94
C GLU A 113 -1.15 -5.31 26.66
N THR A 114 -1.47 -4.50 27.67
CA THR A 114 -1.41 -3.05 27.57
C THR A 114 -0.57 -2.47 28.70
N LEU A 115 0.06 -1.33 28.44
CA LEU A 115 0.89 -0.63 29.40
C LEU A 115 0.51 0.85 29.41
N GLN A 116 0.51 1.48 30.59
CA GLN A 116 0.26 2.91 30.72
C GLN A 116 1.56 3.68 30.93
N ILE A 117 1.84 4.64 30.04
CA ILE A 117 3.01 5.54 30.11
C ILE A 117 2.49 6.96 30.05
N ALA A 118 2.85 7.80 31.02
CA ALA A 118 2.45 9.21 31.07
C ALA A 118 0.92 9.43 30.88
N GLY A 119 0.09 8.53 31.42
CA GLY A 119 -1.37 8.60 31.32
C GLY A 119 -1.96 8.18 29.97
N GLN A 120 -1.14 7.66 29.05
CA GLN A 120 -1.58 7.08 27.77
C GLN A 120 -1.47 5.56 27.81
N THR A 121 -2.41 4.87 27.15
CA THR A 121 -2.42 3.40 27.07
C THR A 121 -1.84 2.93 25.75
N PHE A 122 -0.82 2.08 25.84
CA PHE A 122 -0.14 1.47 24.71
C PHE A 122 -0.43 -0.03 24.67
N LEU A 123 -0.67 -0.57 23.48
CA LEU A 123 -0.67 -2.00 23.19
C LEU A 123 0.77 -2.46 23.00
N VAL A 124 1.14 -3.53 23.71
CA VAL A 124 2.46 -4.17 23.56
C VAL A 124 2.42 -5.07 22.34
N THR A 125 3.25 -4.76 21.34
CA THR A 125 3.35 -5.55 20.11
C THR A 125 4.79 -5.83 19.75
N TYR A 126 5.00 -6.83 18.89
CA TYR A 126 6.29 -7.16 18.29
C TYR A 126 6.13 -7.18 16.78
N ARG A 127 7.10 -6.63 16.04
CA ARG A 127 7.08 -6.60 14.57
C ARG A 127 8.38 -7.18 14.04
N ILE A 128 8.31 -7.85 12.90
CA ILE A 128 9.53 -8.30 12.21
C ILE A 128 10.37 -7.08 11.91
N LYS A 129 11.63 -7.11 12.34
CA LYS A 129 12.62 -6.09 12.04
C LYS A 129 12.87 -6.10 10.54
N SER A 130 12.35 -5.10 9.84
CA SER A 130 12.61 -4.94 8.41
C SER A 130 14.03 -4.45 8.23
N GLU A 131 14.95 -5.34 7.87
CA GLU A 131 16.29 -4.96 7.39
C GLU A 131 16.26 -4.41 5.95
N SER A 132 15.08 -4.25 5.35
CA SER A 132 14.93 -3.67 4.02
C SER A 132 15.56 -2.28 4.02
N LYS A 133 16.65 -2.12 3.26
CA LYS A 133 17.17 -0.80 2.94
C LYS A 133 16.06 -0.03 2.24
N ASP A 134 15.86 1.22 2.63
CA ASP A 134 14.96 2.10 1.90
C ASP A 134 15.33 2.08 0.41
N PHE A 135 14.33 1.92 -0.45
CA PHE A 135 14.52 1.85 -1.91
C PHE A 135 15.37 3.01 -2.44
N MET A 136 15.14 4.21 -1.89
CA MET A 136 15.91 5.41 -2.21
C MET A 136 17.40 5.27 -1.85
N THR A 137 17.71 4.70 -0.70
CA THR A 137 19.08 4.44 -0.26
C THR A 137 19.75 3.44 -1.19
N LEU A 138 19.03 2.38 -1.55
CA LEU A 138 19.53 1.34 -2.43
C LEU A 138 19.81 1.85 -3.85
N MET A 139 18.92 2.69 -4.40
CA MET A 139 19.21 3.34 -5.68
C MET A 139 20.39 4.31 -5.59
N MET A 140 20.51 5.07 -4.51
CA MET A 140 21.62 6.00 -4.33
C MET A 140 22.96 5.26 -4.23
N GLU A 141 22.97 4.11 -3.55
CA GLU A 141 24.13 3.20 -3.50
C GLU A 141 24.47 2.64 -4.89
N SER A 142 23.47 2.18 -5.65
CA SER A 142 23.66 1.69 -7.03
C SER A 142 24.20 2.76 -7.97
N MET A 143 23.68 3.99 -7.91
CA MET A 143 24.19 5.11 -8.71
C MET A 143 25.63 5.47 -8.33
N ALA A 144 26.00 5.32 -7.05
CA ALA A 144 27.33 5.60 -6.57
C ALA A 144 28.34 4.49 -6.91
N SER A 145 27.93 3.22 -6.88
CA SER A 145 28.80 2.07 -7.20
C SER A 145 28.87 1.80 -8.70
N GLY A 146 27.85 2.16 -9.47
CA GLY A 146 27.71 1.77 -10.87
C GLY A 146 27.25 0.31 -11.03
N ASP A 147 27.02 -0.41 -9.93
CA ASP A 147 26.50 -1.76 -9.93
C ASP A 147 24.98 -1.75 -9.99
N GLU A 148 24.41 -2.77 -10.63
CA GLU A 148 22.97 -2.97 -10.63
C GLU A 148 22.46 -3.18 -9.21
N PRO A 149 21.37 -2.49 -8.83
CA PRO A 149 20.81 -2.62 -7.50
C PRO A 149 20.34 -4.06 -7.28
N ASP A 150 20.87 -4.75 -6.26
CA ASP A 150 20.42 -6.10 -5.93
C ASP A 150 19.00 -6.03 -5.31
N PRO A 151 17.95 -6.41 -6.07
CA PRO A 151 16.57 -6.28 -5.61
C PRO A 151 16.27 -7.23 -4.45
N SER A 152 17.10 -8.27 -4.22
CA SER A 152 16.92 -9.17 -3.07
C SER A 152 17.06 -8.45 -1.73
N THR A 153 17.83 -7.35 -1.70
CA THR A 153 18.04 -6.55 -0.49
C THR A 153 16.90 -5.56 -0.20
N LEU A 154 16.06 -5.25 -1.20
CA LEU A 154 14.85 -4.44 -1.02
C LEU A 154 13.78 -5.18 -0.23
N PHE A 155 13.72 -6.50 -0.36
CA PHE A 155 12.66 -7.29 0.25
C PHE A 155 13.05 -7.84 1.62
N GLY A 156 14.28 -7.57 2.07
CA GLY A 156 14.91 -8.28 3.18
C GLY A 156 15.06 -9.77 2.83
N GLY A 157 16.14 -10.42 3.24
CA GLY A 157 16.20 -11.88 3.15
C GLY A 157 14.92 -12.45 3.77
N GLY A 158 14.12 -13.18 2.99
CA GLY A 158 12.75 -13.56 3.34
C GLY A 158 12.66 -14.01 4.80
N ALA A 159 11.75 -13.39 5.55
CA ALA A 159 11.65 -13.62 6.98
C ALA A 159 11.55 -15.12 7.29
N ASN A 160 12.36 -15.57 8.24
CA ASN A 160 12.50 -16.97 8.62
C ASN A 160 12.26 -17.14 10.13
N ALA A 161 12.34 -18.39 10.61
CA ALA A 161 12.08 -18.72 12.00
C ALA A 161 13.02 -17.99 13.00
N ASP A 162 14.23 -17.65 12.57
CA ASP A 162 15.23 -16.93 13.34
C ASP A 162 15.18 -15.40 13.16
N SER A 163 14.25 -14.88 12.35
CA SER A 163 14.08 -13.43 12.17
C SER A 163 13.79 -12.74 13.50
N GLU A 164 14.50 -11.63 13.73
CA GLU A 164 14.32 -10.78 14.90
C GLU A 164 12.99 -10.01 14.83
N LEU A 165 12.32 -9.97 15.96
CA LEU A 165 11.14 -9.18 16.23
C LEU A 165 11.51 -8.09 17.23
N ASP A 166 11.19 -6.84 16.92
CA ASP A 166 11.43 -5.73 17.83
C ASP A 166 10.14 -5.33 18.56
N LEU A 167 10.30 -5.02 19.85
CA LEU A 167 9.24 -4.48 20.69
C LEU A 167 8.76 -3.13 20.13
N SER A 168 7.46 -3.04 19.89
CA SER A 168 6.78 -1.83 19.45
C SER A 168 5.63 -1.52 20.41
N LEU A 169 5.54 -0.26 20.83
CA LEU A 169 4.44 0.24 21.65
C LEU A 169 3.50 1.07 20.79
N VAL A 170 2.27 0.57 20.62
CA VAL A 170 1.27 1.23 19.79
C VAL A 170 0.26 1.94 20.68
N ASN A 171 0.18 3.27 20.57
CA ASN A 171 -0.83 4.03 21.32
C ASN A 171 -2.23 3.59 20.85
N ILE A 172 -3.06 3.08 21.76
CA ILE A 172 -4.37 2.53 21.40
C ILE A 172 -5.28 3.62 20.81
N ALA A 173 -5.18 4.87 21.28
CA ALA A 173 -5.95 5.98 20.73
C ALA A 173 -5.58 6.33 19.29
N SER A 174 -4.40 5.89 18.83
CA SER A 174 -3.97 6.03 17.45
C SER A 174 -4.42 4.88 16.55
N ILE A 175 -5.03 3.80 17.07
CA ILE A 175 -5.47 2.68 16.24
C ILE A 175 -6.81 3.04 15.59
N ALA A 176 -6.82 3.19 14.26
CA ALA A 176 -8.02 3.42 13.47
C ALA A 176 -8.80 2.13 13.24
N ARG A 177 -8.09 1.05 12.90
CA ARG A 177 -8.67 -0.29 12.68
C ARG A 177 -7.72 -1.38 13.15
N LEU A 178 -8.32 -2.47 13.60
CA LEU A 178 -7.64 -3.69 14.00
C LEU A 178 -8.29 -4.85 13.24
N GLU A 179 -7.52 -5.45 12.34
CA GLU A 179 -7.99 -6.45 11.38
C GLU A 179 -7.10 -7.69 11.41
N GLY A 180 -7.52 -8.75 10.71
CA GLY A 180 -6.67 -9.93 10.49
C GLY A 180 -6.26 -10.67 11.78
N ILE A 181 -7.07 -10.61 12.83
CA ILE A 181 -6.77 -11.27 14.11
C ILE A 181 -6.74 -12.78 13.90
N ALA A 182 -5.56 -13.38 14.03
CA ALA A 182 -5.37 -14.81 13.95
C ALA A 182 -4.46 -15.29 15.07
N LYS A 183 -4.60 -16.57 15.46
CA LYS A 183 -3.62 -17.20 16.35
C LYS A 183 -2.30 -17.35 15.59
N PHE A 184 -1.19 -17.15 16.29
CA PHE A 184 0.12 -17.38 15.71
C PHE A 184 0.33 -18.87 15.38
N ASP A 185 0.85 -19.13 14.18
CA ASP A 185 1.21 -20.44 13.67
C ASP A 185 2.46 -20.26 12.80
N LEU A 186 3.62 -20.69 13.30
CA LEU A 186 4.91 -20.43 12.66
C LEU A 186 4.95 -20.91 11.21
N GLU A 187 4.41 -22.10 10.92
CA GLU A 187 4.42 -22.66 9.57
C GLU A 187 3.60 -21.80 8.61
N LYS A 188 2.39 -21.41 9.01
CA LYS A 188 1.54 -20.52 8.19
C LYS A 188 2.15 -19.13 8.02
N GLU A 189 2.80 -18.60 9.06
CA GLU A 189 3.44 -17.30 8.98
C GLU A 189 4.58 -17.32 7.96
N LEU A 190 5.47 -18.33 8.03
CA LEU A 190 6.56 -18.51 7.07
C LEU A 190 6.04 -18.70 5.64
N GLU A 191 4.97 -19.47 5.46
CA GLU A 191 4.33 -19.62 4.15
C GLU A 191 3.79 -18.28 3.62
N SER A 192 3.10 -17.51 4.47
CA SER A 192 2.55 -16.21 4.09
C SER A 192 3.62 -15.17 3.73
N LEU A 193 4.73 -15.17 4.50
CA LEU A 193 5.87 -14.30 4.29
C LEU A 193 6.58 -14.65 2.97
N ASN A 194 6.86 -15.93 2.74
CA ASN A 194 7.47 -16.41 1.51
C ASN A 194 6.60 -16.15 0.27
N LYS A 195 5.28 -16.40 0.38
CA LYS A 195 4.33 -16.17 -0.72
C LYS A 195 4.24 -14.71 -1.12
N SER A 196 4.30 -13.81 -0.13
CA SER A 196 4.32 -12.36 -0.39
C SER A 196 5.63 -11.92 -1.06
N GLY A 197 6.75 -12.56 -0.72
CA GLY A 197 8.06 -12.32 -1.32
C GLY A 197 8.14 -12.80 -2.77
N SER A 198 7.83 -14.08 -3.01
CA SER A 198 7.99 -14.73 -4.31
C SER A 198 7.06 -14.16 -5.38
N SER A 199 5.77 -13.98 -5.06
CA SER A 199 4.78 -13.49 -6.03
C SER A 199 5.10 -12.09 -6.57
N MET A 200 5.85 -11.29 -5.81
CA MET A 200 6.25 -9.94 -6.21
C MET A 200 7.57 -9.96 -6.98
N PHE A 201 8.50 -10.86 -6.62
CA PHE A 201 9.73 -11.08 -7.39
C PHE A 201 9.43 -11.61 -8.79
N ASP A 202 8.50 -12.57 -8.90
CA ASP A 202 8.06 -13.10 -10.17
C ASP A 202 7.45 -12.00 -11.05
N MET A 203 6.62 -11.13 -10.47
CA MET A 203 6.05 -9.98 -11.18
C MET A 203 7.12 -8.96 -11.63
N PHE A 204 8.13 -8.71 -10.81
CA PHE A 204 9.25 -7.82 -11.18
C PHE A 204 10.09 -8.42 -12.31
N LYS A 205 10.37 -9.71 -12.23
CA LYS A 205 11.10 -10.45 -13.25
C LYS A 205 10.35 -10.44 -14.58
N ASP A 206 9.04 -10.73 -14.57
CA ASP A 206 8.20 -10.66 -15.77
C ASP A 206 8.20 -9.26 -16.40
N MET A 207 8.26 -8.21 -15.57
CA MET A 207 8.34 -6.82 -16.05
C MET A 207 9.70 -6.49 -16.65
N ALA A 208 10.80 -6.94 -16.03
CA ALA A 208 12.16 -6.74 -16.53
C ALA A 208 12.38 -7.49 -17.85
N GLU A 209 11.98 -8.75 -17.93
CA GLU A 209 12.08 -9.56 -19.16
C GLU A 209 11.20 -8.99 -20.29
N GLY A 210 10.04 -8.39 -19.95
CA GLY A 210 9.18 -7.69 -20.91
C GLY A 210 9.78 -6.40 -21.48
N MET A 211 10.73 -5.76 -20.78
CA MET A 211 11.39 -4.53 -21.24
C MET A 211 12.66 -4.81 -22.08
N GLU A 212 13.27 -5.98 -21.95
CA GLU A 212 14.40 -6.39 -22.80
C GLU A 212 13.96 -6.91 -24.20
N GLY A 213 12.68 -7.19 -24.38
CA GLY A 213 12.15 -7.85 -25.59
C GLY A 213 11.83 -6.96 -26.80
N GLU A 214 11.90 -5.63 -26.72
CA GLU A 214 11.40 -4.77 -27.81
C GLU A 214 12.48 -3.81 -28.37
N ALA A 215 13.47 -4.40 -29.03
CA ALA A 215 14.33 -3.69 -29.99
C ALA A 215 14.65 -4.56 -31.22
N THR A 216 13.64 -5.26 -31.76
CA THR A 216 13.69 -5.74 -33.15
C THR A 216 12.37 -5.47 -33.83
N ILE A 217 12.37 -4.40 -34.64
CA ILE A 217 11.32 -4.07 -35.61
C ILE A 217 11.26 -5.22 -36.62
N GLY A 218 10.27 -6.10 -36.45
CA GLY A 218 9.97 -7.22 -37.33
C GLY A 218 8.46 -7.40 -37.42
N ASN A 219 7.89 -6.72 -38.41
CA ASN A 219 6.46 -6.61 -38.69
C ASN A 219 5.81 -7.97 -39.01
N GLU A 220 5.07 -8.59 -38.08
CA GLU A 220 3.99 -9.52 -38.42
C GLU A 220 2.98 -9.67 -37.25
N VAL A 221 1.88 -8.93 -37.34
CA VAL A 221 0.81 -8.90 -36.33
C VAL A 221 0.00 -10.19 -36.41
N ARG A 222 0.23 -11.11 -35.48
CA ARG A 222 -0.70 -12.20 -35.17
C ARG A 222 -1.36 -11.88 -33.83
N ALA A 223 -2.66 -11.58 -33.86
CA ALA A 223 -3.44 -11.19 -32.70
C ALA A 223 -3.54 -12.34 -31.69
N GLU A 224 -2.73 -12.29 -30.64
CA GLU A 224 -2.92 -13.08 -29.43
C GLU A 224 -3.94 -12.42 -28.49
N PRO A 225 -4.70 -13.20 -27.72
CA PRO A 225 -5.70 -12.68 -26.79
C PRO A 225 -5.03 -11.88 -25.65
N VAL A 226 -5.36 -10.59 -25.59
CA VAL A 226 -4.84 -9.65 -24.60
C VAL A 226 -5.19 -10.11 -23.18
N PRO A 227 -4.23 -10.23 -22.25
CA PRO A 227 -4.51 -10.62 -20.87
C PRO A 227 -5.45 -9.63 -20.18
N LEU A 228 -6.36 -10.17 -19.37
CA LEU A 228 -7.52 -9.52 -18.72
C LEU A 228 -7.19 -8.29 -17.85
N LEU A 229 -5.92 -8.01 -17.56
CA LEU A 229 -5.47 -6.90 -16.72
C LEU A 229 -5.39 -5.54 -17.43
N ASN A 230 -5.58 -5.48 -18.75
CA ASN A 230 -5.44 -4.24 -19.53
C ASN A 230 -6.75 -3.59 -19.99
N MET A 231 -7.92 -4.07 -19.52
CA MET A 231 -9.21 -3.59 -20.03
C MET A 231 -9.52 -2.15 -19.64
N SER A 232 -9.36 -1.81 -18.36
CA SER A 232 -9.54 -0.44 -17.87
C SER A 232 -8.59 0.53 -18.56
N ARG A 233 -7.36 0.08 -18.83
CA ARG A 233 -6.35 0.85 -19.56
C ARG A 233 -6.74 1.11 -21.01
N TYR A 234 -7.17 0.09 -21.75
CA TYR A 234 -7.59 0.26 -23.15
C TYR A 234 -8.79 1.22 -23.29
N VAL A 235 -9.78 1.09 -22.40
CA VAL A 235 -10.93 2.00 -22.36
C VAL A 235 -10.51 3.41 -21.96
N TYR A 236 -9.58 3.55 -21.01
CA TYR A 236 -9.02 4.84 -20.60
C TYR A 236 -8.27 5.53 -21.74
N ASP A 237 -7.39 4.81 -22.43
CA ASP A 237 -6.60 5.31 -23.55
C ASP A 237 -7.53 5.77 -24.69
N SER A 238 -8.53 4.94 -25.03
CA SER A 238 -9.56 5.29 -26.03
C SER A 238 -10.31 6.58 -25.66
N ILE A 239 -10.70 6.77 -24.39
CA ILE A 239 -11.39 8.00 -23.94
C ILE A 239 -10.45 9.21 -24.00
N ASN A 240 -9.16 9.02 -23.72
CA ASN A 240 -8.17 10.09 -23.68
C ASN A 240 -7.70 10.58 -25.06
N GLU A 241 -7.89 9.78 -26.11
CA GLU A 241 -7.74 10.26 -27.50
C GLU A 241 -8.68 11.44 -27.80
N ASP A 242 -9.83 11.51 -27.12
CA ASP A 242 -10.75 12.63 -27.26
C ASP A 242 -10.34 13.83 -26.40
N ALA A 243 -9.91 14.90 -27.07
CA ALA A 243 -9.44 16.11 -26.41
C ALA A 243 -10.47 16.78 -25.48
N GLU A 244 -11.77 16.63 -25.73
CA GLU A 244 -12.82 17.21 -24.88
C GLU A 244 -13.00 16.40 -23.59
N LEU A 245 -12.96 15.07 -23.68
CA LEU A 245 -13.11 14.17 -22.53
C LEU A 245 -11.86 14.16 -21.65
N ARG A 246 -10.67 14.19 -22.27
CA ARG A 246 -9.39 14.32 -21.55
C ARG A 246 -9.37 15.57 -20.66
N ARG A 247 -9.85 16.70 -21.17
CA ARG A 247 -9.96 17.95 -20.39
C ARG A 247 -11.05 17.90 -19.32
N ALA A 248 -12.06 17.05 -19.49
CA ALA A 248 -13.15 16.91 -18.53
C ALA A 248 -12.78 16.02 -17.32
N GLY A 249 -11.66 15.28 -17.36
CA GLY A 249 -11.21 14.44 -16.25
C GLY A 249 -12.15 13.26 -16.01
N VAL A 250 -12.42 12.48 -17.08
CA VAL A 250 -13.14 11.21 -16.98
C VAL A 250 -12.17 10.13 -16.51
N TYR A 251 -12.54 9.39 -15.48
CA TYR A 251 -11.78 8.28 -14.92
C TYR A 251 -12.47 6.95 -15.21
N VAL A 252 -11.65 5.92 -15.44
CA VAL A 252 -12.10 4.56 -15.75
C VAL A 252 -11.59 3.63 -14.66
N ALA A 253 -12.49 2.85 -14.07
CA ALA A 253 -12.16 1.78 -13.13
C ALA A 253 -12.79 0.47 -13.60
N GLN A 254 -12.26 -0.65 -13.12
CA GLN A 254 -12.81 -1.98 -13.38
C GLN A 254 -13.12 -2.68 -12.06
N SER A 255 -14.28 -3.34 -12.00
CA SER A 255 -14.69 -4.18 -10.88
C SER A 255 -15.33 -5.45 -11.43
N GLY A 256 -14.56 -6.54 -11.48
CA GLY A 256 -14.99 -7.79 -12.13
C GLY A 256 -15.26 -7.58 -13.62
N THR A 257 -16.47 -7.92 -14.09
CA THR A 257 -16.93 -7.77 -15.48
C THR A 257 -17.59 -6.41 -15.77
N LYS A 258 -17.39 -5.44 -14.87
CA LYS A 258 -18.00 -4.12 -14.98
C LYS A 258 -16.91 -3.05 -15.12
N VAL A 259 -17.07 -2.19 -16.12
CA VAL A 259 -16.27 -0.97 -16.33
C VAL A 259 -17.06 0.21 -15.80
N ILE A 260 -16.48 0.95 -14.87
CA ILE A 260 -17.11 2.07 -14.18
C ILE A 260 -16.48 3.37 -14.70
N LEU A 261 -17.30 4.24 -15.29
CA LEU A 261 -16.90 5.57 -15.76
C LEU A 261 -17.33 6.60 -14.72
N THR A 262 -16.36 7.32 -14.15
CA THR A 262 -16.59 8.38 -13.15
C THR A 262 -16.00 9.71 -13.64
N GLY A 263 -16.43 10.84 -13.07
CA GLY A 263 -15.87 12.16 -13.41
C GLY A 263 -16.93 13.24 -13.53
N ARG A 264 -16.52 14.44 -13.95
CA ARG A 264 -17.40 15.62 -14.08
C ARG A 264 -17.28 16.25 -15.46
N VAL A 265 -18.33 16.18 -16.26
CA VAL A 265 -18.36 16.75 -17.61
C VAL A 265 -19.21 18.03 -17.66
N ALA A 266 -19.00 18.85 -18.69
CA ALA A 266 -19.67 20.13 -18.86
C ALA A 266 -21.14 19.99 -19.33
N ASN A 267 -21.45 18.93 -20.07
CA ASN A 267 -22.79 18.71 -20.64
C ASN A 267 -23.10 17.22 -20.84
N ALA A 268 -24.38 16.92 -21.07
CA ALA A 268 -24.83 15.54 -21.31
C ALA A 268 -24.23 14.91 -22.58
N SER A 269 -23.85 15.72 -23.57
CA SER A 269 -23.22 15.24 -24.80
C SER A 269 -21.86 14.58 -24.51
N GLN A 270 -21.03 15.20 -23.67
CA GLN A 270 -19.76 14.63 -23.23
C GLN A 270 -19.95 13.33 -22.43
N LYS A 271 -20.95 13.26 -21.56
CA LYS A 271 -21.29 12.01 -20.83
C LYS A 271 -21.64 10.88 -21.79
N ALA A 272 -22.48 11.15 -22.78
CA ALA A 272 -22.89 10.17 -23.78
C ALA A 272 -21.73 9.77 -24.72
N LYS A 273 -20.84 10.72 -25.03
CA LYS A 273 -19.63 10.50 -25.83
C LYS A 273 -18.67 9.53 -25.13
N ALA A 274 -18.40 9.75 -23.83
CA ALA A 274 -17.54 8.86 -23.04
C ALA A 274 -18.08 7.43 -23.00
N GLU A 275 -19.40 7.26 -22.79
CA GLU A 275 -20.03 5.94 -22.78
C GLU A 275 -19.93 5.22 -24.13
N ARG A 276 -20.17 5.95 -25.23
CA ARG A 276 -20.07 5.38 -26.58
C ARG A 276 -18.64 4.94 -26.90
N MET A 277 -17.64 5.71 -26.50
CA MET A 277 -16.23 5.36 -26.70
C MET A 277 -15.84 4.14 -25.88
N ALA A 278 -16.24 4.09 -24.60
CA ALA A 278 -16.02 2.91 -23.77
C ALA A 278 -16.69 1.66 -24.36
N ARG A 279 -17.91 1.78 -24.87
CA ARG A 279 -18.63 0.67 -25.51
C ARG A 279 -17.94 0.20 -26.78
N LYS A 280 -17.53 1.12 -27.66
CA LYS A 280 -16.77 0.79 -28.87
C LYS A 280 -15.48 0.04 -28.53
N ALA A 281 -14.74 0.51 -27.52
CA ALA A 281 -13.51 -0.14 -27.08
C ALA A 281 -13.76 -1.56 -26.53
N LEU A 282 -14.84 -1.77 -25.77
CA LEU A 282 -15.22 -3.10 -25.27
C LEU A 282 -15.69 -4.06 -26.37
N ASP A 283 -16.40 -3.54 -27.38
CA ASP A 283 -16.89 -4.31 -28.53
C ASP A 283 -15.72 -4.78 -29.41
N GLU A 284 -14.72 -3.92 -29.64
CA GLU A 284 -13.48 -4.25 -30.39
C GLU A 284 -12.69 -5.39 -29.74
N MET A 285 -12.74 -5.51 -28.41
CA MET A 285 -12.09 -6.58 -27.66
C MET A 285 -12.93 -7.86 -27.58
N GLY A 286 -14.13 -7.90 -28.16
CA GLY A 286 -15.02 -9.08 -28.13
C GLY A 286 -15.44 -9.49 -26.71
N SER A 287 -15.57 -8.51 -25.80
CA SER A 287 -15.67 -8.74 -24.36
C SER A 287 -17.10 -8.59 -23.84
N ASN A 288 -17.54 -9.45 -22.92
CA ASN A 288 -18.90 -9.43 -22.34
C ASN A 288 -19.04 -8.46 -21.15
N TYR A 289 -18.36 -7.31 -21.19
CA TYR A 289 -18.34 -6.37 -20.08
C TYR A 289 -19.57 -5.46 -20.06
N THR A 290 -19.98 -5.08 -18.85
CA THR A 290 -21.04 -4.09 -18.65
C THR A 290 -20.45 -2.74 -18.30
N ILE A 291 -21.06 -1.65 -18.79
CA ILE A 291 -20.63 -0.28 -18.48
C ILE A 291 -21.56 0.29 -17.43
N GLU A 292 -21.00 0.84 -16.35
CA GLU A 292 -21.70 1.67 -15.38
C GLU A 292 -21.20 3.12 -15.49
N ASN A 293 -22.08 4.02 -15.95
CA ASN A 293 -21.72 5.41 -16.22
C ASN A 293 -22.22 6.36 -15.10
N THR A 294 -21.36 6.60 -14.11
CA THR A 294 -21.62 7.47 -12.96
C THR A 294 -21.12 8.91 -13.14
N ILE A 295 -20.72 9.30 -14.37
CA ILE A 295 -20.26 10.66 -14.68
C ILE A 295 -21.35 11.70 -14.31
N GLU A 296 -20.94 12.74 -13.59
CA GLU A 296 -21.77 13.89 -13.21
C GLU A 296 -21.75 14.98 -14.30
N VAL A 297 -22.91 15.55 -14.62
CA VAL A 297 -23.00 16.69 -15.55
C VAL A 297 -23.12 17.99 -14.74
N LYS A 298 -22.19 18.92 -14.93
CA LYS A 298 -22.27 20.25 -14.29
C LYS A 298 -23.54 20.96 -14.74
N ARG A 299 -24.45 21.22 -13.80
CA ARG A 299 -25.60 22.10 -14.06
C ARG A 299 -25.08 23.53 -14.20
N ARG A 300 -25.25 24.14 -15.37
CA ARG A 300 -25.05 25.59 -15.53
C ARG A 300 -25.98 26.29 -14.54
N ARG A 301 -25.40 27.04 -13.60
CA ARG A 301 -26.12 28.02 -12.80
C ARG A 301 -26.27 29.29 -13.63
#